data_AF-A0A2G5TR87-F1
#
_entry.id   AF-A0A2G5TR87-F1
#
_cell.length_a   1.000
_cell.length_b   1.000
_cell.length_c   1.000
_cell.angle_alpha   90.00
_cell.angle_beta   90.00
_cell.angle_gamma   90.00
#
_symmetry.space_group_name_H-M   'P 1'
#
loop_
_entity.id
_entity.type
_entity.pdbx_description
1 polymer ?
#
loop_
_entity_poly.entity_id
_entity_poly.type
_entity_poly.pdbx_seq_one_letter_code
_entity_poly.pdbx_strand_id
1 'polypeptide(L)'
;MEKFIYEELGKTGGCPDPSVNSARSDYELIMEIHLNVRPETMKDEQSVLKLVGDWRKFQMAYVETKCMVTGEEVQNYAFWKTREEPEYHGPPASQCPAGTTATSDGLCGLILEDWEKKEVPED
;
A
#
# COMPACT_ATOMS: atom_id res chain seq x y z
N MET A 1 -9.21 2.02 0.09
CA MET A 1 -8.68 0.63 0.19
C MET A 1 -8.99 -0.02 1.53
N GLU A 2 -9.08 0.79 2.59
CA GLU A 2 -9.40 0.46 3.98
C GLU A 2 -10.55 -0.55 4.11
N LYS A 3 -11.62 -0.40 3.30
CA LYS A 3 -12.74 -1.36 3.28
C LYS A 3 -12.29 -2.82 3.11
N PHE A 4 -11.26 -3.06 2.30
CA PHE A 4 -10.74 -4.41 2.05
C PHE A 4 -9.95 -4.94 3.24
N ILE A 5 -9.24 -4.06 3.96
CA ILE A 5 -8.61 -4.42 5.24
C ILE A 5 -9.68 -4.83 6.25
N TYR A 6 -10.77 -4.05 6.37
CA TYR A 6 -11.87 -4.38 7.26
C TYR A 6 -12.61 -5.68 6.88
N GLU A 7 -12.80 -5.94 5.59
CA GLU A 7 -13.38 -7.20 5.10
C GLU A 7 -12.54 -8.42 5.52
N GLU A 8 -11.20 -8.33 5.42
CA GLU A 8 -10.32 -9.42 5.85
C GLU A 8 -10.28 -9.56 7.37
N LEU A 9 -10.18 -8.45 8.13
CA LEU A 9 -10.24 -8.45 9.59
C LEU A 9 -11.59 -8.99 10.12
N GLY A 10 -12.68 -8.73 9.41
CA GLY A 10 -14.02 -9.24 9.75
C GLY A 10 -14.09 -10.77 9.77
N LYS A 11 -13.26 -11.45 8.96
CA LYS A 11 -13.19 -12.92 8.93
C LYS A 11 -12.59 -13.51 10.21
N THR A 12 -11.80 -12.74 10.94
CA THR A 12 -11.09 -13.18 12.15
C THR A 12 -11.51 -12.41 13.41
N GLY A 13 -12.62 -11.67 13.35
CA GLY A 13 -13.11 -10.89 14.49
C GLY A 13 -12.15 -9.76 14.91
N GLY A 14 -11.37 -9.23 13.98
CA GLY A 14 -10.39 -8.17 14.24
C GLY A 14 -9.07 -8.66 14.84
N CYS A 15 -8.89 -9.97 15.03
CA CYS A 15 -7.65 -10.59 15.49
C CYS A 15 -6.96 -11.27 14.30
N PRO A 16 -6.01 -10.61 13.65
CA PRO A 16 -5.45 -11.10 12.39
C PRO A 16 -4.61 -12.38 12.57
N ASP A 17 -4.78 -13.33 11.66
CA ASP A 17 -3.85 -14.44 11.47
C ASP A 17 -2.64 -13.92 10.63
N PRO A 18 -1.40 -13.99 11.15
CA PRO A 18 -0.21 -13.46 10.48
C PRO A 18 0.12 -14.15 9.15
N SER A 19 -0.55 -15.26 8.81
CA SER A 19 -0.36 -15.98 7.54
C SER A 19 -1.21 -15.45 6.38
N VAL A 20 -2.16 -14.54 6.65
CA VAL A 20 -3.12 -14.08 5.64
C VAL A 20 -2.56 -12.89 4.86
N ASN A 21 -1.76 -13.20 3.84
CA ASN A 21 -1.56 -12.29 2.71
C ASN A 21 -2.70 -12.57 1.71
N SER A 22 -3.66 -11.66 1.59
CA SER A 22 -4.67 -11.78 0.53
C SER A 22 -4.28 -10.89 -0.65
N ALA A 23 -4.40 -11.45 -1.85
CA ALA A 23 -4.21 -10.71 -3.10
C ALA A 23 -5.56 -10.59 -3.80
N ARG A 24 -5.97 -9.36 -4.14
CA ARG A 24 -7.09 -9.12 -5.05
C ARG A 24 -6.55 -8.52 -6.33
N SER A 25 -6.85 -9.14 -7.47
CA SER A 25 -6.39 -8.66 -8.77
C SER A 25 -7.55 -8.11 -9.58
N ASP A 26 -7.34 -6.95 -10.19
CA ASP A 26 -8.04 -6.52 -11.40
C ASP A 26 -7.11 -6.75 -12.61
N TYR A 27 -7.58 -6.53 -13.84
CA TYR A 27 -6.83 -6.82 -15.07
C TYR A 27 -5.43 -6.17 -15.12
N GLU A 28 -5.28 -4.97 -14.55
CA GLU A 28 -4.04 -4.18 -14.58
C GLU A 28 -3.37 -3.98 -13.21
N LEU A 29 -4.12 -4.15 -12.11
CA LEU A 29 -3.67 -3.81 -10.75
C LEU A 29 -3.78 -4.99 -9.79
N ILE A 30 -2.82 -5.10 -8.89
CA ILE A 30 -2.80 -6.08 -7.80
C ILE A 30 -2.87 -5.34 -6.47
N MET A 31 -3.81 -5.74 -5.61
CA MET A 31 -3.86 -5.32 -4.22
C MET A 31 -3.15 -6.35 -3.35
N GLU A 32 -2.19 -5.89 -2.57
CA GLU A 32 -1.44 -6.66 -1.58
C GLU A 32 -1.86 -6.21 -0.19
N ILE A 33 -2.47 -7.10 0.60
CA ILE A 33 -2.94 -6.79 1.96
C ILE A 33 -2.04 -7.51 2.97
N HIS A 34 -1.47 -6.75 3.89
CA HIS A 34 -0.70 -7.24 5.04
C HIS A 34 -1.46 -6.92 6.32
N LEU A 35 -1.78 -7.96 7.09
CA LEU A 35 -2.44 -7.84 8.38
C LEU A 35 -1.46 -8.15 9.52
N ASN A 36 -1.70 -7.59 10.71
CA ASN A 36 -0.84 -7.82 11.88
C ASN A 36 0.63 -7.44 11.68
N VAL A 37 0.88 -6.39 10.92
CA VAL A 37 2.23 -5.87 10.77
C VAL A 37 2.65 -5.29 12.11
N ARG A 38 3.87 -5.63 12.55
CA ARG A 38 4.48 -5.20 13.81
C ARG A 38 5.76 -4.44 13.52
N PRO A 39 5.70 -3.17 13.06
CA PRO A 39 6.90 -2.43 12.67
C PRO A 39 7.93 -2.32 13.79
N GLU A 40 7.50 -2.27 15.05
CA GLU A 40 8.34 -2.27 16.24
C GLU A 40 9.21 -3.53 16.39
N THR A 41 8.81 -4.63 15.74
CA THR A 41 9.58 -5.88 15.68
C THR A 41 10.44 -5.99 14.43
N MET A 42 10.21 -5.15 13.41
CA MET A 42 11.01 -5.07 12.18
C MET A 42 12.31 -4.31 12.47
N LYS A 43 13.27 -5.01 13.06
CA LYS A 43 14.55 -4.42 13.47
C LYS A 43 15.59 -4.34 12.36
N ASP A 44 15.35 -5.03 11.24
CA ASP A 44 16.24 -5.02 10.09
C ASP A 44 15.61 -4.29 8.90
N GLU A 45 16.43 -3.49 8.22
CA GLU A 45 16.05 -2.69 7.06
C GLU A 45 15.43 -3.54 5.93
N GLN A 46 15.85 -4.81 5.80
CA GLN A 46 15.31 -5.71 4.78
C GLN A 46 13.84 -6.07 5.03
N SER A 47 13.42 -6.22 6.29
CA SER A 47 12.02 -6.47 6.64
C SER A 47 11.12 -5.29 6.27
N VAL A 48 11.59 -4.06 6.49
CA VAL A 48 10.87 -2.84 6.07
C VAL A 48 10.84 -2.74 4.54
N LEU A 49 11.98 -2.98 3.87
CA LEU A 49 12.06 -2.96 2.41
C LEU A 49 11.16 -4.01 1.75
N LYS A 50 10.95 -5.18 2.35
CA LYS A 50 9.97 -6.16 1.86
C LYS A 50 8.54 -5.63 1.90
N LEU A 51 8.20 -4.83 2.91
CA LEU A 51 6.86 -4.27 3.07
C LEU A 51 6.61 -3.09 2.11
N VAL A 52 7.55 -2.15 2.00
CA VAL A 52 7.33 -0.87 1.29
C VAL A 52 8.23 -0.61 0.08
N GLY A 53 9.30 -1.38 -0.11
CA GLY A 53 10.35 -1.11 -1.09
C GLY A 53 10.08 -1.58 -2.53
N ASP A 54 8.87 -2.03 -2.84
CA ASP A 54 8.49 -2.44 -4.20
C ASP A 54 8.12 -1.20 -5.02
N TRP A 55 8.91 -0.89 -6.06
CA TRP A 55 8.73 0.28 -6.94
C TRP A 55 7.37 0.31 -7.65
N ARG A 56 6.68 -0.83 -7.74
CA ARG A 56 5.35 -0.94 -8.35
C ARG A 56 4.26 -0.44 -7.42
N LYS A 57 4.51 -0.32 -6.11
CA LYS A 57 3.54 0.16 -5.12
C LYS A 57 3.39 1.67 -5.25
N PHE A 58 2.20 2.14 -5.60
CA PHE A 58 1.93 3.57 -5.84
C PHE A 58 0.81 4.15 -4.97
N GLN A 59 0.05 3.30 -4.27
CA GLN A 59 -0.97 3.73 -3.32
C GLN A 59 -0.95 2.83 -2.09
N MET A 60 -1.10 3.42 -0.92
CA MET A 60 -1.17 2.72 0.37
C MET A 60 -2.43 3.14 1.13
N ALA A 61 -3.04 2.18 1.83
CA ALA A 61 -3.95 2.44 2.93
C ALA A 61 -3.44 1.78 4.20
N TYR A 62 -3.77 2.40 5.33
CA TYR A 62 -3.35 1.98 6.65
C TYR A 62 -4.55 1.98 7.59
N VAL A 63 -4.66 0.92 8.39
CA VAL A 63 -5.67 0.81 9.44
C VAL A 63 -5.01 0.25 10.70
N GLU A 64 -5.16 0.97 11.80
CA GLU A 64 -4.87 0.45 13.13
C GLU A 64 -6.15 -0.07 13.78
N THR A 65 -6.11 -1.30 14.29
CA THR A 65 -7.22 -1.88 15.06
C THR A 65 -6.72 -2.48 16.35
N LYS A 66 -7.63 -2.87 17.24
CA LYS A 66 -7.32 -3.59 18.47
C LYS A 66 -7.94 -4.99 18.41
N CYS A 67 -7.14 -6.03 18.63
CA CYS A 67 -7.65 -7.40 18.66
C CYS A 67 -8.57 -7.59 19.88
N MET A 68 -9.80 -8.04 19.63
CA MET A 68 -10.82 -8.20 20.67
C MET A 68 -10.51 -9.30 21.69
N VAL A 69 -9.60 -10.22 21.36
CA VAL A 69 -9.18 -11.33 22.25
C VAL A 69 -8.04 -10.89 23.17
N THR A 70 -7.00 -10.27 22.62
CA THR A 70 -5.77 -9.95 23.36
C THR A 70 -5.72 -8.50 23.85
N GLY A 71 -6.51 -7.61 23.24
CA GLY A 71 -6.41 -6.16 23.46
C GLY A 71 -5.17 -5.52 22.82
N GLU A 72 -4.37 -6.28 22.06
CA GLU A 72 -3.19 -5.76 21.37
C GLU A 72 -3.59 -4.88 20.18
N GLU A 73 -2.86 -3.78 19.99
CA GLU A 73 -2.94 -2.96 18.78
C GLU A 73 -2.26 -3.69 17.63
N VAL A 74 -2.88 -3.62 16.46
CA VAL A 74 -2.42 -4.28 15.25
C VAL A 74 -2.50 -3.32 14.08
N GLN A 75 -1.40 -3.26 13.33
CA GLN A 75 -1.28 -2.38 12.18
C GLN A 75 -1.46 -3.17 10.90
N ASN A 76 -2.21 -2.60 9.96
CA ASN A 76 -2.62 -3.28 8.74
C ASN A 76 -2.42 -2.36 7.57
N TYR A 77 -1.92 -2.91 6.46
CA TYR A 77 -1.55 -2.17 5.27
C TYR A 77 -2.19 -2.82 4.05
N ALA A 78 -2.63 -2.00 3.11
CA ALA A 78 -2.99 -2.44 1.77
C ALA A 78 -2.25 -1.58 0.76
N PHE A 79 -1.65 -2.23 -0.24
CA PHE A 79 -0.92 -1.57 -1.31
C PHE A 79 -1.56 -1.90 -2.65
N TRP A 80 -1.83 -0.90 -3.47
CA TRP A 80 -2.00 -1.13 -4.90
C TRP A 80 -0.63 -1.14 -5.57
N LYS A 81 -0.42 -2.15 -6.41
CA LYS A 81 0.74 -2.25 -7.28
C LYS A 81 0.34 -2.56 -8.72
N THR A 82 1.14 -2.08 -9.66
CA THR A 82 1.02 -2.49 -11.06
C THR A 82 1.36 -3.99 -11.19
N ARG A 83 0.80 -4.65 -12.21
CA ARG A 83 1.16 -6.03 -12.56
C ARG A 83 2.63 -6.09 -13.03
N GLU A 84 3.20 -7.31 -13.12
CA GLU A 84 4.57 -7.50 -13.59
C GLU A 84 4.82 -6.82 -14.95
N GLU A 85 5.57 -5.72 -14.88
CA GLU A 85 6.23 -5.07 -15.99
C GLU A 85 7.74 -5.34 -15.90
N PRO A 86 8.49 -5.22 -17.00
CA PRO A 86 9.95 -5.32 -16.94
C PRO A 86 10.52 -4.34 -15.93
N GLU A 87 11.46 -4.81 -15.12
CA GLU A 87 12.12 -3.98 -14.12
C GLU A 87 12.85 -2.82 -14.82
N TYR A 88 12.49 -1.59 -14.45
CA TYR A 88 13.05 -0.39 -15.06
C TYR A 88 14.38 -0.03 -14.39
N HIS A 89 15.48 -0.23 -15.11
CA HIS A 89 16.82 0.16 -14.65
C HIS A 89 17.24 1.53 -15.19
N GLY A 90 17.75 2.40 -14.34
CA GLY A 90 18.26 3.71 -14.74
C GLY A 90 18.50 4.64 -13.56
N PRO A 91 18.95 5.88 -13.81
CA PRO A 91 18.98 6.92 -12.79
C PRO A 91 17.58 7.14 -12.18
N PRO A 92 17.49 7.58 -10.90
CA PRO A 92 16.21 7.90 -10.28
C PRO A 92 15.34 8.79 -11.17
N ALA A 93 14.05 8.46 -11.25
CA ALA A 93 13.04 9.14 -12.06
C ALA A 93 13.28 9.22 -13.59
N SER A 94 14.28 8.53 -14.16
CA SER A 94 14.56 8.60 -15.60
C SER A 94 13.51 7.92 -16.49
N GLN A 95 12.65 7.10 -15.90
CA GLN A 95 11.63 6.30 -16.58
C GLN A 95 10.25 6.48 -15.93
N CYS A 96 9.97 7.68 -15.41
CA CYS A 96 8.67 7.94 -14.81
C CYS A 96 7.54 7.73 -15.83
N PRO A 97 6.46 7.03 -15.46
CA PRO A 97 5.31 6.81 -16.33
C PRO A 97 4.70 8.12 -16.85
N ALA A 98 4.04 8.06 -18.01
CA ALA A 98 3.29 9.20 -18.52
C ALA A 98 2.27 9.72 -17.49
N GLY A 99 2.16 11.04 -17.35
CA GLY A 99 1.30 11.67 -16.33
C GLY A 99 1.93 11.77 -14.94
N THR A 100 3.20 11.37 -14.79
CA THR A 100 3.99 11.56 -13.57
C THR A 100 5.24 12.41 -13.86
N THR A 101 5.81 13.02 -12.83
CA THR A 101 7.03 13.83 -12.91
C THR A 101 8.01 13.44 -11.80
N ALA A 102 9.30 13.68 -12.05
CA ALA A 102 10.34 13.47 -11.05
C ALA A 102 10.14 14.39 -9.84
N THR A 103 10.12 13.83 -8.63
CA THR A 103 10.21 14.60 -7.38
C THR A 103 11.66 14.97 -7.08
N SER A 104 11.87 15.89 -6.13
CA SER A 104 13.22 16.23 -5.63
C SER A 104 13.99 15.03 -5.08
N ASP A 105 13.26 13.99 -4.65
CA ASP A 105 13.82 12.77 -4.05
C ASP A 105 14.07 11.66 -5.08
N GLY A 106 13.85 11.94 -6.37
CA GLY A 106 14.06 10.97 -7.44
C GLY A 106 12.94 9.91 -7.57
N LEU A 107 11.77 10.16 -6.98
CA LEU A 107 10.57 9.35 -7.13
C LEU A 107 9.69 9.89 -8.26
N CYS A 108 8.74 9.06 -8.74
CA CYS A 108 7.73 9.50 -9.69
C CYS A 108 6.48 9.97 -8.94
N GLY A 109 6.26 11.29 -8.92
CA GLY A 109 5.09 11.92 -8.31
C GLY A 109 4.00 12.21 -9.33
N LEU A 110 2.74 12.18 -8.89
CA LEU A 110 1.62 12.65 -9.71
C LEU A 110 1.73 14.15 -9.97
N ILE A 111 1.31 14.59 -11.16
CA ILE A 111 1.19 16.02 -11.46
C ILE A 111 -0.01 16.56 -10.67
N LEU A 112 0.24 17.41 -9.67
CA LEU A 112 -0.76 17.91 -8.73
C LEU A 112 -1.87 18.76 -9.39
N GLU A 113 -1.65 19.29 -10.59
CA GLU A 113 -2.61 20.17 -11.29
C GLU A 113 -3.95 19.50 -11.67
N ASP A 114 -4.03 18.17 -11.64
CA ASP A 114 -5.26 17.42 -11.98
C ASP A 114 -6.15 17.08 -10.78
N TRP A 115 -5.66 17.22 -9.54
CA TRP A 115 -6.43 16.88 -8.33
C TRP A 115 -7.19 18.07 -7.76
N GLU A 116 -6.68 19.29 -7.88
CA GLU A 116 -7.37 20.51 -7.42
C GLU A 116 -8.63 20.85 -8.25
N LYS A 117 -8.82 20.21 -9.41
CA LYS A 117 -10.01 20.42 -10.26
C LYS A 117 -11.16 19.45 -10.00
N LYS A 118 -11.03 18.52 -9.05
CA LYS A 118 -12.14 17.69 -8.56
C LYS A 118 -12.64 18.21 -7.22
N GLU A 119 -13.02 19.48 -7.18
CA GLU A 119 -13.97 19.94 -6.16
C GLU A 119 -15.29 19.19 -6.37
N VAL A 120 -15.74 18.56 -5.29
CA VAL A 120 -16.99 17.79 -5.20
C VAL A 120 -18.17 18.75 -5.45
N PRO A 121 -19.17 18.41 -6.28
CA PRO A 121 -20.41 19.17 -6.29
C PRO A 121 -21.06 19.03 -4.91
N GLU A 122 -21.21 20.15 -4.19
CA GLU A 122 -22.11 20.22 -3.04
C GLU A 122 -23.55 20.11 -3.56
N ASP A 123 -24.23 19.01 -3.23
CA ASP A 123 -25.69 18.90 -3.23
C ASP A 123 -26.17 18.64 -1.79
#